data_AF-A0A7X6YLH1-F1
#
_entry.id   AF-A0A7X6YLH1-F1
#
_cell.length_a   1.000
_cell.length_b   1.000
_cell.length_c   1.000
_cell.angle_alpha   90.00
_cell.angle_beta   90.00
_cell.angle_gamma   90.00
#
_symmetry.space_group_name_H-M   'P 1'
#
loop_
_entity.id
_entity.type
_entity.pdbx_description
1 polymer ?
#
loop_
_entity_poly.entity_id
_entity_poly.type
_entity_poly.pdbx_seq_one_letter_code
_entity_poly.pdbx_strand_id
1 'polypeptide(L)' 'MELYKADVEYCNYLHYYEPKIPYIKNKKENRPFVGVILNVNGKNFFAPLTSPKKKHIMMKNMQDFLKIDNGKLRWN' A
#
# COMPACT_ATOMS: atom_id res chain seq x y z
N MET A 1 4.03 15.06 -0.55
CA MET A 1 3.91 13.59 -0.66
C MET A 1 2.46 13.32 -0.41
N GLU A 2 1.77 12.81 -1.43
CA GLU A 2 0.31 12.90 -1.51
C GLU A 2 -0.33 11.52 -1.41
N LEU A 3 -1.65 11.53 -1.17
CA LEU A 3 -2.49 10.33 -1.23
C LEU A 3 -3.10 10.18 -2.61
N TYR A 4 -3.10 8.95 -3.11
CA TYR A 4 -3.62 8.59 -4.42
C TYR A 4 -4.61 7.42 -4.29
N LYS A 5 -5.55 7.36 -5.23
CA LYS A 5 -6.29 6.13 -5.53
C LYS A 5 -5.79 5.60 -6.87
N ALA A 6 -5.52 4.31 -6.92
CA ALA A 6 -5.19 3.63 -8.16
C ALA A 6 -6.47 3.15 -8.84
N ASP A 7 -6.46 3.14 -10.17
CA ASP A 7 -7.52 2.51 -10.94
C ASP A 7 -7.59 1.00 -10.64
N VAL A 8 -8.81 0.50 -10.41
CA VAL A 8 -9.03 -0.88 -9.97
C VAL A 8 -8.70 -1.88 -11.08
N GLU A 9 -9.04 -1.57 -12.33
CA GLU A 9 -8.78 -2.42 -13.47
C GLU A 9 -7.27 -2.52 -13.73
N TYR A 10 -6.56 -1.41 -13.64
CA TYR A 10 -5.11 -1.37 -13.76
C TYR A 10 -4.41 -2.20 -12.67
N CYS A 11 -4.82 -2.08 -11.41
CA CYS A 11 -4.25 -2.91 -10.35
C CYS A 11 -4.55 -4.40 -10.53
N ASN A 12 -5.74 -4.75 -11.01
CA ASN A 12 -6.10 -6.14 -11.27
C ASN A 12 -5.36 -6.72 -12.48
N TYR A 13 -5.13 -5.91 -13.52
CA TYR A 13 -4.25 -6.23 -14.64
C TYR A 13 -2.83 -6.53 -14.13
N LEU A 14 -2.26 -5.66 -13.30
CA LEU A 14 -0.92 -5.90 -12.75
C LEU A 14 -0.86 -7.14 -11.85
N HIS A 15 -1.89 -7.37 -11.02
CA HIS A 15 -1.98 -8.55 -10.15
C HIS A 15 -2.00 -9.87 -10.93
N TYR A 16 -2.64 -9.88 -12.11
CA TYR A 16 -2.66 -11.06 -12.98
C TYR A 16 -1.24 -11.51 -13.37
N TYR A 17 -0.32 -10.57 -13.62
CA TYR A 17 1.08 -10.87 -13.97
C TYR A 17 2.00 -11.04 -12.76
N GLU A 18 1.78 -10.28 -11.68
CA GLU A 18 2.56 -10.36 -10.44
C GLU A 18 1.61 -10.51 -9.23
N PRO A 19 1.35 -11.75 -8.77
CA PRO A 19 0.39 -12.03 -7.70
C PRO A 19 0.70 -11.38 -6.34
N LYS A 20 1.93 -10.89 -6.13
CA LYS A 20 2.29 -10.11 -4.91
C LYS A 20 1.65 -8.72 -4.90
N ILE A 21 1.25 -8.18 -6.05
CA ILE A 21 0.51 -6.92 -6.11
C ILE A 21 -0.85 -7.13 -5.44
N PRO A 22 -1.30 -6.26 -4.53
CA PRO A 22 -2.55 -6.50 -3.82
C PRO A 22 -3.75 -6.58 -4.77
N TYR A 23 -4.46 -7.69 -4.77
CA TYR A 23 -5.73 -7.81 -5.48
C TYR A 23 -6.76 -6.82 -4.91
N ILE A 24 -7.31 -5.98 -5.79
CA ILE A 24 -8.25 -4.91 -5.42
C ILE A 24 -9.67 -5.38 -5.74
N LYS A 25 -10.41 -5.72 -4.69
CA LYS A 25 -11.83 -6.10 -4.77
C LYS A 25 -12.59 -5.68 -3.51
N ASN A 26 -13.89 -5.42 -3.64
CA ASN A 26 -14.79 -5.05 -2.55
C ASN A 26 -14.23 -3.86 -1.75
N LYS A 27 -14.24 -3.94 -0.41
CA LYS A 27 -13.72 -2.92 0.53
C LYS A 27 -12.25 -2.51 0.31
N LYS A 28 -11.49 -3.18 -0.56
CA LYS A 28 -10.10 -2.83 -0.89
C LYS A 28 -9.97 -1.82 -2.04
N GLU A 29 -11.03 -1.55 -2.79
CA GLU A 29 -11.04 -0.56 -3.89
C GLU A 29 -10.71 0.87 -3.43
N ASN A 30 -11.04 1.19 -2.19
CA ASN A 30 -10.75 2.48 -1.58
C ASN A 30 -9.38 2.55 -0.90
N ARG A 31 -8.49 1.59 -1.15
CA ARG A 31 -7.15 1.58 -0.56
C ARG A 31 -6.36 2.81 -1.02
N PRO A 32 -5.96 3.70 -0.10
CA PRO A 32 -5.09 4.81 -0.47
C PRO A 32 -3.67 4.30 -0.68
N PHE A 33 -3.00 4.92 -1.64
CA PHE A 33 -1.57 4.77 -1.89
C PHE A 33 -0.86 6.07 -1.52
N VAL A 34 0.41 5.98 -1.13
CA VAL A 34 1.28 7.14 -0.92
C VAL A 34 2.30 7.21 -2.04
N GLY A 35 2.54 8.41 -2.57
CA GLY A 35 3.57 8.62 -3.57
C GLY A 35 3.76 10.09 -3.96
N VAL A 36 4.55 10.34 -5.00
CA VAL A 36 5.49 9.40 -5.64
C VAL A 36 6.65 9.12 -4.68
N ILE A 37 6.96 7.84 -4.39
CA ILE A 37 8.05 7.46 -3.46
C ILE A 37 9.37 7.18 -4.16
N LEU A 38 9.33 6.85 -5.45
CA LEU A 38 10.50 6.60 -6.29
C LEU A 38 10.13 6.83 -7.75
N ASN A 39 11.05 7.36 -8.55
CA ASN A 39 10.97 7.36 -10.01
C ASN A 39 12.11 6.51 -10.57
N VAL A 40 11.80 5.50 -11.37
CA VAL A 40 12.79 4.65 -12.04
C VAL A 40 12.43 4.54 -13.51
N ASN A 41 13.35 4.93 -14.40
CA ASN A 41 13.16 4.84 -15.85
C ASN A 41 11.82 5.44 -16.31
N GLY A 42 11.49 6.63 -15.78
CA GLY A 42 10.25 7.36 -16.07
C GLY A 42 9.00 6.79 -15.42
N LYS A 43 9.10 5.77 -14.56
CA LYS A 43 7.96 5.15 -13.87
C LYS A 43 7.90 5.60 -12.42
N ASN A 44 6.76 6.16 -12.02
CA ASN A 44 6.48 6.55 -10.65
C ASN A 44 6.00 5.34 -9.84
N PHE A 45 6.60 5.12 -8.68
CA PHE A 45 6.22 4.08 -7.74
C PHE A 45 5.42 4.65 -6.58
N PHE A 46 4.51 3.82 -6.08
CA PHE A 46 3.58 4.14 -5.02
C PHE A 46 3.50 2.96 -4.05
N ALA A 47 3.43 3.24 -2.75
CA ALA A 47 3.26 2.21 -1.73
C ALA A 47 1.80 2.12 -1.27
N PRO A 48 1.21 0.92 -1.17
CA PRO A 48 -0.14 0.75 -0.63
C PRO A 48 -0.16 0.98 0.88
N LEU A 49 -1.10 1.80 1.36
CA LEU A 49 -1.33 1.92 2.79
C LEU A 49 -2.15 0.73 3.30
N THR A 50 -1.84 0.29 4.52
CA THR A 50 -2.57 -0.79 5.20
C THR A 50 -3.04 -0.31 6.57
N SER A 51 -4.29 -0.61 6.92
CA SER A 51 -4.79 -0.36 8.27
C SER A 51 -3.93 -1.11 9.29
N PRO A 52 -3.74 -0.57 10.51
CA PRO A 52 -2.99 -1.24 11.54
C PRO A 52 -3.64 -2.60 11.87
N LYS A 53 -2.80 -3.61 12.07
CA LYS A 53 -3.18 -4.98 12.46
C LYS A 53 -2.37 -5.36 13.68
N LYS A 54 -2.85 -6.32 14.48
CA LYS A 54 -2.13 -6.81 15.67
C LYS A 54 -0.66 -7.15 15.37
N LYS A 55 -0.39 -7.78 14.21
CA LYS A 55 0.99 -8.09 13.78
C LYS A 55 1.89 -6.87 13.55
N HIS A 56 1.34 -5.71 13.17
CA HIS A 56 2.12 -4.51 12.87
C HIS A 56 2.74 -3.88 14.13
N ILE A 57 2.20 -4.18 15.32
CA ILE A 57 2.80 -3.75 16.60
C ILE A 57 4.18 -4.40 16.77
N MET A 58 4.27 -5.70 16.43
CA MET A 58 5.49 -6.51 16.60
C MET A 58 6.47 -6.38 15.42
N MET A 59 5.97 -6.06 14.22
CA MET A 59 6.84 -5.90 13.04
C MET A 59 7.80 -4.72 13.23
N LYS A 60 9.04 -4.90 12.78
CA LYS A 60 10.06 -3.84 12.72
C LYS A 60 9.92 -3.08 11.41
N ASN A 61 10.39 -1.83 11.40
CA ASN A 61 10.56 -1.11 10.14
C ASN A 61 11.63 -1.83 9.29
N MET A 62 11.37 -1.94 8.00
CA MET A 62 12.26 -2.50 6.99
C MET A 62 12.27 -1.56 5.77
N GLN A 63 13.16 -1.79 4.82
CA GLN A 63 13.27 -0.95 3.62
C GLN A 63 11.95 -0.87 2.83
N ASP A 64 11.16 -1.94 2.84
CA ASP A 64 9.88 -2.10 2.14
C ASP A 64 8.64 -2.01 3.06
N PHE A 65 8.84 -1.74 4.36
CA PHE A 65 7.77 -1.64 5.34
C PHE A 65 8.07 -0.58 6.40
N LEU A 66 7.27 0.50 6.40
CA LEU A 66 7.37 1.57 7.39
C LEU A 66 6.08 1.65 8.21
N LYS A 67 6.23 1.64 9.53
CA LYS A 67 5.12 1.85 10.47
C LYS A 67 4.77 3.33 10.55
N ILE A 68 3.48 3.62 10.48
CA ILE A 68 2.92 4.91 10.90
C ILE A 68 2.50 4.78 12.36
N ASP A 69 2.82 5.78 13.19
CA ASP A 69 2.46 5.82 14.62
C ASP A 69 2.85 4.52 15.37
N ASN A 70 4.06 4.01 15.11
CA ASN A 70 4.59 2.76 15.66
C ASN A 70 3.70 1.50 15.46
N GLY A 71 2.77 1.53 14.49
CA GLY A 71 1.83 0.43 14.25
C GLY A 71 0.67 0.40 15.25
N LYS A 72 0.44 1.49 15.99
CA LYS A 72 -0.64 1.62 16.97
C LYS A 72 -1.99 1.33 16.30
N LEU A 73 -2.75 0.42 16.91
CA LEU A 73 -4.13 0.18 16.54
C LEU A 73 -4.95 1.39 16.99
N ARG A 74 -5.44 2.20 16.06
CA ARG A 74 -6.44 3.23 16.32
C ARG A 74 -7.81 2.64 15.99
N TRP A 75 -8.43 2.05 16.99
CA TRP A 75 -9.85 1.75 17.03
C TRP A 75 -10.35 2.31 18.37
N ASN A 76 -10.99 3.47 18.31
CA ASN A 76 -11.96 3.88 19.32
C ASN A 76 -13.33 3.58 18.74
#